data_AF-A0A3D5AZV3-F1
#
_entry.id   AF-A0A3D5AZV3-F1
#
_cell.length_a   1.000
_cell.length_b   1.000
_cell.length_c   1.000
_cell.angle_alpha   90.00
_cell.angle_beta   90.00
_cell.angle_gamma   90.00
#
_symmetry.space_group_name_H-M   'P 1'
#
loop_
_entity.id
_entity.type
_entity.pdbx_description
1 polymer ?
#
loop_
_entity_poly.entity_id
_entity_poly.type
_entity_poly.pdbx_seq_one_letter_code
_entity_poly.pdbx_strand_id
1 'polypeptide(L)'
;MQTYSTIVNFFQEGGFFMYPIALVMAVGMAIALERWLYLTKELRSNRKMWDQLMPALQGGKYPTAMSMASKSDVAICKVLNYGLSRLKSARRREDIEMAMEEGLMEI
;
A
#
# COMPACT_ATOMS: atom_id res chain seq x y z
N MET A 1 -23.63 -25.34 -21.06
CA MET A 1 -25.08 -25.11 -20.82
C MET A 1 -25.53 -25.65 -19.46
N GLN A 2 -25.09 -26.83 -19.02
CA GLN A 2 -25.50 -27.42 -17.73
C GLN A 2 -25.16 -26.57 -16.49
N THR A 3 -23.95 -25.99 -16.40
CA THR A 3 -23.52 -25.20 -15.23
C THR A 3 -24.32 -23.92 -15.00
N TYR A 4 -24.64 -23.19 -16.08
CA TYR A 4 -25.46 -21.98 -16.00
C TYR A 4 -26.88 -22.31 -15.51
N SER A 5 -27.51 -23.34 -16.07
CA SER A 5 -28.83 -23.81 -15.63
C SER A 5 -28.82 -24.28 -14.17
N THR A 6 -27.76 -24.94 -13.70
CA THR A 6 -27.64 -25.35 -12.29
C THR A 6 -27.59 -24.14 -11.34
N ILE A 7 -26.82 -23.11 -11.68
CA ILE A 7 -26.70 -21.89 -10.85
C ILE A 7 -28.04 -21.14 -10.79
N VAL A 8 -28.73 -21.01 -11.93
CA VAL A 8 -30.02 -20.33 -12.00
C VAL A 8 -31.11 -21.10 -11.26
N ASN A 9 -31.16 -22.43 -11.42
CA ASN A 9 -32.12 -23.27 -10.70
C ASN A 9 -31.90 -23.20 -9.18
N PHE A 10 -30.65 -23.20 -8.71
CA PHE A 10 -30.33 -23.03 -7.29
C PHE A 10 -30.82 -21.68 -6.74
N PHE A 11 -30.72 -20.61 -7.54
CA PHE A 11 -31.24 -19.29 -7.19
C PHE A 11 -32.77 -19.24 -7.11
N GLN A 12 -33.45 -19.96 -8.00
CA GLN A 12 -34.91 -20.05 -8.02
C GLN A 12 -35.44 -20.92 -6.87
N GLU A 13 -34.80 -22.06 -6.60
CA GLU A 13 -35.16 -22.96 -5.49
C GLU A 13 -34.89 -22.34 -4.11
N GLY A 14 -33.85 -21.51 -3.98
CA GLY A 14 -33.53 -20.82 -2.71
C GLY A 14 -34.54 -19.74 -2.29
N GLY A 15 -35.48 -19.36 -3.16
CA GLY A 15 -36.60 -18.48 -2.83
C GLY A 15 -36.20 -17.06 -2.37
N PHE A 16 -37.06 -16.43 -1.57
CA PHE A 16 -36.93 -15.01 -1.19
C PHE A 16 -35.62 -14.66 -0.46
N PHE A 17 -35.03 -15.59 0.29
CA PHE A 17 -33.78 -15.36 1.03
C PHE A 17 -32.53 -15.26 0.13
N MET A 18 -32.62 -15.65 -1.14
CA MET A 18 -31.50 -15.50 -2.07
C MET A 18 -31.20 -14.02 -2.38
N TYR A 19 -32.21 -13.14 -2.39
CA TYR A 19 -32.01 -11.72 -2.70
C TYR A 19 -31.18 -10.99 -1.62
N PRO A 20 -31.47 -11.11 -0.30
CA PRO A 20 -30.61 -10.55 0.74
C PRO A 20 -29.18 -11.11 0.72
N ILE A 21 -29.01 -12.42 0.54
CA ILE A 21 -27.67 -13.05 0.49
C ILE A 21 -26.88 -12.53 -0.71
N ALA A 22 -27.51 -12.43 -1.88
CA ALA A 22 -26.91 -11.86 -3.08
C ALA A 22 -26.46 -10.42 -2.85
N LEU A 23 -27.28 -9.62 -2.16
CA LEU A 23 -26.96 -8.23 -1.83
C LEU A 23 -25.74 -8.15 -0.89
N VAL A 24 -25.69 -8.96 0.17
CA VAL A 24 -24.54 -9.01 1.07
C VAL A 24 -23.28 -9.49 0.33
N MET A 25 -23.39 -10.49 -0.55
CA MET A 25 -22.25 -10.93 -1.37
C MET A 25 -21.78 -9.83 -2.32
N ALA A 26 -22.69 -9.10 -2.96
CA ALA A 26 -22.33 -8.00 -3.86
C ALA A 26 -21.60 -6.88 -3.10
N VAL A 27 -22.09 -6.50 -1.92
CA VAL A 27 -21.43 -5.50 -1.07
C VAL A 27 -20.08 -5.99 -0.56
N GLY A 28 -20.00 -7.23 -0.09
CA GLY A 28 -18.74 -7.84 0.36
C GLY A 28 -17.70 -7.91 -0.76
N MET A 29 -18.13 -8.27 -1.98
CA MET A 29 -17.26 -8.28 -3.15
C MET A 29 -16.80 -6.88 -3.54
N ALA A 30 -17.68 -5.87 -3.47
CA ALA A 30 -17.32 -4.49 -3.75
C ALA A 30 -16.22 -3.97 -2.81
N ILE A 31 -16.37 -4.21 -1.50
CA ILE A 31 -15.36 -3.84 -0.49
C ILE A 31 -14.06 -4.62 -0.72
N ALA A 32 -14.16 -5.91 -0.99
CA ALA A 32 -12.98 -6.75 -1.24
C ALA A 32 -12.19 -6.28 -2.47
N LEU A 33 -12.89 -5.92 -3.56
CA LEU A 33 -12.28 -5.42 -4.79
C LEU A 33 -11.66 -4.04 -4.59
N GLU A 34 -12.37 -3.11 -3.95
CA GLU A 34 -11.86 -1.78 -3.62
C GLU A 34 -10.56 -1.88 -2.80
N ARG A 35 -10.60 -2.69 -1.74
CA ARG A 35 -9.43 -2.93 -0.89
C ARG A 35 -8.30 -3.63 -1.61
N TRP A 36 -8.58 -4.64 -2.45
CA TRP A 36 -7.55 -5.31 -3.25
C TRP A 36 -6.83 -4.29 -4.15
N LEU A 37 -7.59 -3.51 -4.91
CA LEU A 37 -7.03 -2.51 -5.84
C LEU A 37 -6.22 -1.45 -5.10
N TYR A 38 -6.73 -0.96 -3.97
CA TYR A 38 -6.02 0.01 -3.13
C TYR A 38 -4.67 -0.54 -2.65
N LEU A 39 -4.66 -1.71 -2.00
CA LEU A 39 -3.43 -2.31 -1.48
C LEU A 39 -2.42 -2.61 -2.61
N THR A 40 -2.91 -3.10 -3.75
CA THR A 40 -2.04 -3.43 -4.90
C THR A 40 -1.39 -2.19 -5.48
N LYS A 41 -2.15 -1.09 -5.58
CA LYS A 41 -1.65 0.21 -6.06
C LYS A 41 -0.59 0.76 -5.11
N GLU A 42 -0.86 0.78 -3.81
CA GLU A 42 0.09 1.27 -2.80
C GLU A 42 1.38 0.45 -2.79
N LEU A 43 1.27 -0.89 -2.78
CA LEU A 43 2.43 -1.78 -2.80
C LEU A 43 3.29 -1.56 -4.05
N ARG A 44 2.66 -1.42 -5.23
CA ARG A 44 3.38 -1.19 -6.48
C ARG A 44 4.06 0.19 -6.50
N SER A 45 3.40 1.22 -5.99
CA SER A 45 3.97 2.56 -5.87
C SER A 45 5.17 2.57 -4.93
N ASN A 46 5.04 1.91 -3.78
CA ASN A 46 6.09 1.76 -2.79
C ASN A 46 7.33 1.07 -3.34
N ARG A 47 7.14 -0.08 -3.99
CA ARG A 47 8.24 -0.84 -4.60
C ARG A 47 8.92 -0.07 -5.72
N LYS A 48 8.15 0.55 -6.62
CA LYS A 48 8.69 1.34 -7.73
C LYS A 48 9.54 2.51 -7.24
N MET A 49 9.16 3.13 -6.14
CA MET A 49 9.90 4.26 -5.57
C MET A 49 11.17 3.80 -4.85
N TRP A 50 11.08 2.69 -4.12
CA TRP A 50 12.25 2.05 -3.50
C TRP A 50 13.30 1.64 -4.52
N ASP A 51 12.90 1.04 -5.65
CA ASP A 51 13.81 0.64 -6.73
C ASP A 51 14.56 1.85 -7.33
N GLN A 52 13.99 3.06 -7.26
CA GLN A 52 14.64 4.30 -7.69
C GLN A 52 15.52 4.94 -6.61
N LEU A 53 15.12 4.83 -5.34
CA LEU A 53 15.84 5.43 -4.21
C LEU A 53 17.06 4.60 -3.79
N MET A 54 16.95 3.27 -3.81
CA MET A 54 18.02 2.34 -3.46
C MET A 54 19.36 2.65 -4.17
N PRO A 55 19.43 2.78 -5.51
CA PRO A 55 20.69 3.07 -6.18
C PRO A 55 21.25 4.46 -5.83
N ALA A 56 20.40 5.45 -5.55
CA ALA A 56 20.86 6.78 -5.13
C ALA A 56 21.47 6.76 -3.72
N LEU A 57 20.89 5.98 -2.80
CA LEU A 57 21.40 5.77 -1.45
C LEU A 57 22.71 4.98 -1.44
N GLN A 58 22.78 3.88 -2.19
CA GLN A 58 23.99 3.07 -2.34
C GLN A 58 25.13 3.86 -3.00
N GLY A 59 24.81 4.77 -3.93
CA GLY A 59 25.78 5.67 -4.57
C GLY A 59 26.22 6.86 -3.71
N GLY A 60 25.79 6.96 -2.45
CA GLY A 60 26.15 8.05 -1.53
C GLY A 60 25.55 9.41 -1.89
N LYS A 61 24.57 9.46 -2.80
CA LYS A 61 23.92 10.69 -3.28
C LYS A 61 22.74 11.08 -2.38
N TYR A 62 23.01 11.30 -1.10
CA TYR A 62 21.99 11.63 -0.09
C TYR A 62 21.15 12.88 -0.41
N PRO A 63 21.71 13.99 -0.95
CA PRO A 63 20.90 15.15 -1.33
C PRO A 63 19.88 14.86 -2.43
N THR A 64 20.25 14.01 -3.40
CA THR A 64 19.36 13.58 -4.48
C THR A 64 18.27 12.65 -3.96
N ALA A 65 18.63 11.69 -3.10
CA ALA A 65 17.67 10.79 -2.46
C ALA A 65 16.66 11.58 -1.60
N MET A 66 17.11 12.61 -0.88
CA MET A 66 16.22 13.47 -0.10
C MET A 66 15.26 14.24 -1.01
N SER A 67 15.73 14.84 -2.11
CA SER A 67 14.86 15.52 -3.08
C SER A 67 13.81 14.60 -3.70
N MET A 68 14.17 13.34 -3.98
CA MET A 68 13.23 12.34 -4.50
C MET A 68 12.21 11.90 -3.44
N ALA A 69 12.67 11.70 -2.20
CA ALA A 69 11.80 11.33 -1.08
C ALA A 69 10.81 12.45 -0.74
N SER A 70 11.23 13.73 -0.71
CA SER A 70 10.32 14.84 -0.39
C SER A 70 9.26 15.12 -1.47
N LYS A 71 9.44 14.63 -2.70
CA LYS A 71 8.50 14.84 -3.81
C LYS A 71 7.39 13.78 -3.91
N SER A 72 7.51 12.70 -3.15
CA SER A 72 6.63 11.54 -3.27
C SER A 72 5.93 11.28 -1.94
N ASP A 73 4.60 11.15 -1.99
CA ASP A 73 3.74 10.96 -0.81
C ASP A 73 3.66 9.49 -0.33
N VAL A 74 4.47 8.63 -0.95
CA VAL A 74 4.56 7.20 -0.68
C VAL A 74 5.20 6.94 0.69
N ALA A 75 4.70 5.94 1.42
CA ALA A 75 5.15 5.63 2.78
C ALA A 75 6.68 5.55 2.94
N ILE A 76 7.40 4.82 2.07
CA ILE A 76 8.86 4.71 2.18
C ILE A 76 9.59 6.04 1.98
N CYS A 77 9.03 6.95 1.18
CA CYS A 77 9.56 8.29 0.99
C CYS A 77 9.42 9.14 2.25
N LYS A 78 8.27 9.05 2.94
CA LYS A 78 8.06 9.73 4.22
C LYS A 78 9.09 9.27 5.24
N VAL A 79 9.18 7.96 5.48
CA VAL A 79 10.15 7.35 6.42
C VAL A 79 11.59 7.76 6.07
N LEU A 80 11.97 7.66 4.80
CA LEU A 80 13.32 8.06 4.36
C LEU A 80 13.55 9.57 4.49
N ASN A 81 12.55 10.40 4.25
CA ASN A 81 12.68 11.85 4.41
C ASN A 81 12.95 12.21 5.88
N TYR A 82 12.28 11.56 6.84
CA TYR A 82 12.57 11.70 8.27
C TYR A 82 14.02 11.31 8.59
N GLY A 83 14.47 10.12 8.19
CA GLY A 83 15.85 9.68 8.42
C GLY A 83 16.91 10.56 7.73
N LEU A 84 16.70 10.90 6.46
CA LEU A 84 17.61 11.74 5.66
C LEU A 84 17.68 13.18 6.17
N SER A 85 16.58 13.74 6.70
CA SER A 85 16.57 15.08 7.31
C SER A 85 17.46 15.15 8.54
N ARG A 86 17.54 14.05 9.30
CA ARG A 86 18.38 13.96 10.49
C ARG A 86 19.84 13.66 10.16
N LEU A 87 20.12 13.12 8.99
CA LEU A 87 21.47 12.73 8.54
C LEU A 87 22.49 13.89 8.51
N LYS A 88 22.03 15.13 8.34
CA LYS A 88 22.90 16.34 8.39
C LYS A 88 23.23 16.81 9.81
N SER A 89 22.40 16.47 10.79
CA SER A 89 22.50 16.96 12.18
C SER A 89 22.82 15.87 13.19
N ALA A 90 22.61 14.60 12.84
CA ALA A 90 22.82 13.44 13.69
C ALA A 90 24.31 13.14 13.83
N ARG A 91 24.74 12.98 15.07
CA ARG A 91 26.13 12.61 15.40
C ARG A 91 26.28 11.09 15.58
N ARG A 92 25.16 10.39 15.82
CA ARG A 92 25.08 8.93 16.00
C ARG A 92 24.09 8.32 15.01
N ARG A 93 24.34 7.06 14.63
CA ARG A 93 23.43 6.30 13.74
C ARG A 93 22.08 6.01 14.41
N GLU A 94 22.09 5.81 15.72
CA GLU A 94 20.89 5.61 16.55
C GLU A 94 19.86 6.73 16.37
N ASP A 95 20.31 7.99 16.28
CA ASP A 95 19.41 9.14 16.09
C ASP A 95 18.68 9.10 14.72
N ILE A 96 19.31 8.48 13.72
CA ILE A 96 18.73 8.34 12.37
C ILE A 96 17.74 7.17 12.36
N GLU A 97 18.08 6.06 13.02
CA GLU A 97 17.21 4.89 13.17
C GLU A 97 15.95 5.26 13.95
N MET A 98 16.09 5.98 15.07
CA MET A 98 14.95 6.46 15.86
C MET A 98 14.03 7.38 15.04
N ALA A 99 14.58 8.27 14.22
CA ALA A 99 13.78 9.14 13.35
C ALA A 99 13.04 8.36 12.25
N MET A 100 13.62 7.26 11.75
CA MET A 100 12.94 6.38 10.79
C MET A 100 11.84 5.54 11.47
N GLU A 101 12.07 5.06 12.69
CA GLU A 101 11.04 4.36 13.49
C GLU A 101 9.87 5.29 13.85
N GLU A 102 10.16 6.53 14.24
CA GLU A 102 9.13 7.52 14.53
C GLU A 102 8.34 7.87 13.26
N GLY A 103 9.03 8.03 12.12
CA GLY A 103 8.39 8.19 10.82
C GLY A 103 7.58 6.97 10.37
N LEU A 104 7.85 5.77 10.87
CA LEU A 104 7.03 4.57 10.65
C LEU A 104 5.77 4.57 11.51
N MET A 105 5.82 5.15 12.72
CA MET A 105 4.67 5.24 13.63
C MET A 105 3.67 6.35 13.25
N GLU A 106 4.12 7.36 12.52
CA GLU A 106 3.26 8.47 12.04
C GLU A 106 2.43 8.13 10.78
N ILE A 107 2.69 6.99 10.11
CA ILE A 107 2.06 6.58 8.85
C ILE A 107 1.01 5.50 9.09
#